data_AF-A0A972IFL3-F1
#
_entry.id   AF-A0A972IFL3-F1
#
_cell.length_a   1.000
_cell.length_b   1.000
_cell.length_c   1.000
_cell.angle_alpha   90.00
_cell.angle_beta   90.00
_cell.angle_gamma   90.00
#
_symmetry.space_group_name_H-M   'P 1'
#
loop_
_entity.id
_entity.type
_entity.pdbx_description
1 polymer ?
#
loop_
_entity_poly.entity_id
_entity_poly.type
_entity_poly.pdbx_seq_one_letter_code
_entity_poly.pdbx_strand_id
1 'polypeptide(L)' 'MIANVTEYQRAQEEIRSLEQRLDRLQQTHPIGSKGFTKAGIRKMIARLHEELAVYEGSEEARRPESS' A
#
# COMPACT_ATOMS: atom_id res chain seq x y z
N MET A 1 -8.41 -1.88 7.63
CA MET A 1 -9.45 -2.02 6.60
C MET A 1 -9.89 -0.63 6.25
N ILE A 2 -9.77 -0.26 4.98
CA ILE A 2 -10.15 1.05 4.44
C ILE A 2 -11.66 1.07 4.23
N ALA A 3 -12.34 2.02 4.85
CA ALA A 3 -13.80 2.12 4.84
C ALA A 3 -14.32 3.41 4.21
N ASN A 4 -13.47 4.42 4.01
CA ASN A 4 -13.85 5.71 3.48
C ASN A 4 -12.73 6.37 2.66
N VAL A 5 -13.09 7.43 1.94
CA VAL A 5 -12.19 8.18 1.05
C VAL A 5 -10.98 8.76 1.80
N THR A 6 -11.15 9.20 3.04
CA THR A 6 -10.04 9.75 3.84
C THR A 6 -9.01 8.68 4.16
N GLU A 7 -9.45 7.48 4.55
CA GLU A 7 -8.57 6.34 4.78
C GLU A 7 -7.90 5.85 3.49
N TYR A 8 -8.64 5.88 2.37
CA TYR A 8 -8.11 5.55 1.05
C TYR A 8 -6.95 6.48 0.67
N GLN A 9 -7.14 7.80 0.82
CA GLN A 9 -6.10 8.80 0.54
C GLN A 9 -4.88 8.63 1.46
N ARG A 10 -5.11 8.40 2.76
CA ARG A 10 -4.02 8.13 3.72
C ARG A 10 -3.24 6.88 3.37
N ALA A 11 -3.91 5.80 2.97
CA ALA A 11 -3.25 4.57 2.54
C ALA A 11 -2.37 4.79 1.30
N GLN A 12 -2.83 5.60 0.32
CA GLN A 12 -2.02 5.99 -0.84
C GLN A 12 -0.79 6.83 -0.46
N GLU A 13 -0.92 7.73 0.50
CA GLU A 13 0.23 8.49 1.05
C GLU A 13 1.21 7.57 1.79
N GLU A 14 0.70 6.61 2.55
CA GLU A 14 1.51 5.66 3.29
C GLU A 14 2.30 4.74 2.34
N ILE A 15 1.68 4.24 1.27
CA ILE A 15 2.37 3.48 0.22
C ILE A 15 3.54 4.27 -0.35
N ARG A 16 3.31 5.52 -0.76
CA ARG A 16 4.36 6.41 -1.31
C ARG A 16 5.52 6.59 -0.32
N SER A 17 5.22 6.78 0.96
CA SER A 17 6.23 6.90 2.03
C SER A 17 7.04 5.61 2.22
N LEU A 18 6.36 4.46 2.21
CA LEU A 18 6.97 3.14 2.33
C LEU A 18 7.86 2.82 1.13
N GLU A 19 7.45 3.16 -0.08
CA GLU A 19 8.24 3.02 -1.31
C GLU A 19 9.52 3.86 -1.25
N GLN A 20 9.41 5.14 -0.88
CA GLN A 20 10.59 6.00 -0.69
C GLN A 20 11.55 5.46 0.38
N ARG A 21 11.00 4.91 1.47
CA ARG A 21 11.82 4.27 2.51
C ARG A 21 12.49 2.99 1.99
N LEU A 22 11.79 2.20 1.18
CA LEU A 22 12.34 0.99 0.57
C LEU A 22 13.46 1.32 -0.41
N ASP A 23 13.29 2.35 -1.25
CA ASP A 23 14.30 2.80 -2.20
C ASP A 23 15.58 3.24 -1.48
N ARG A 24 15.45 4.10 -0.46
CA ARG A 24 16.60 4.49 0.40
C ARG A 24 17.30 3.28 1.01
N LEU A 25 16.56 2.31 1.53
CA LEU A 25 17.15 1.08 2.10
C LEU A 25 17.82 0.18 1.07
N GLN A 26 17.35 0.20 -0.18
CA GLN A 26 17.98 -0.54 -1.26
C GLN A 26 19.31 0.10 -1.67
N GLN A 27 19.38 1.42 -1.69
CA GLN A 27 20.60 2.18 -1.97
C GLN A 27 21.65 2.02 -0.86
N THR A 28 21.26 2.07 0.42
CA THR A 28 22.21 2.03 1.55
C THR A 28 22.70 0.63 1.89
N HIS A 29 21.97 -0.42 1.51
CA HIS A 29 22.30 -1.80 1.81
C HIS A 29 22.21 -2.66 0.55
N PRO A 30 23.27 -2.81 -0.25
CA PRO A 30 23.23 -3.66 -1.43
C PRO A 30 22.95 -5.14 -1.09
N ILE A 31 22.60 -5.90 -2.13
CA ILE A 31 22.13 -7.29 -2.08
C ILE A 31 23.04 -8.15 -1.18
N GLY A 32 22.45 -8.87 -0.22
CA GLY A 32 23.17 -9.72 0.75
C GLY A 32 23.07 -9.26 2.21
N SER A 33 22.68 -8.00 2.44
CA SER A 33 22.28 -7.52 3.77
C SER A 33 20.95 -8.16 4.20
N LYS A 34 21.02 -9.15 5.10
CA LYS A 34 19.83 -9.73 5.76
C LYS A 34 19.26 -8.70 6.72
N GLY A 35 18.06 -8.19 6.43
CA GLY A 35 17.44 -7.18 7.26
C GLY A 35 15.92 -7.26 7.24
N PHE A 36 15.33 -7.29 8.43
CA PHE A 36 13.90 -7.31 8.74
C PHE A 36 13.12 -6.12 8.09
N THR A 37 13.83 -5.08 7.65
CA THR A 37 13.27 -3.82 7.17
C THR A 37 12.75 -3.87 5.73
N LYS A 38 13.49 -4.46 4.77
CA LYS A 38 13.06 -4.48 3.35
C LYS A 38 11.86 -5.39 3.11
N ALA A 39 11.94 -6.61 3.64
CA ALA A 39 10.86 -7.59 3.51
C ALA A 39 9.61 -7.12 4.28
N GLY A 40 9.79 -6.52 5.46
CA GLY A 40 8.70 -5.92 6.24
C GLY A 40 7.98 -4.81 5.48
N ILE A 41 8.73 -3.85 4.91
CA ILE A 41 8.15 -2.76 4.12
C ILE A 41 7.40 -3.29 2.89
N ARG A 42 7.96 -4.26 2.15
CA ARG A 42 7.25 -4.88 1.01
C ARG A 42 5.94 -5.56 1.43
N LYS A 43 5.92 -6.24 2.58
CA LYS A 43 4.70 -6.84 3.14
C LYS A 43 3.66 -5.78 3.53
N MET A 44 4.09 -4.66 4.11
CA MET A 44 3.19 -3.55 4.44
C MET A 44 2.58 -2.93 3.19
N ILE A 45 3.38 -2.68 2.15
CA ILE A 45 2.90 -2.17 0.86
C ILE A 45 1.87 -3.14 0.25
N ALA A 46 2.19 -4.44 0.20
CA ALA A 46 1.27 -5.45 -0.34
C ALA A 46 -0.07 -5.47 0.40
N ARG A 47 -0.05 -5.43 1.74
CA ARG A 47 -1.27 -5.35 2.55
C ARG A 47 -2.08 -4.09 2.24
N LEU A 48 -1.45 -2.93 2.10
CA LEU A 48 -2.17 -1.69 1.78
C LEU A 48 -2.81 -1.76 0.39
N HIS A 49 -2.14 -2.36 -0.60
CA HIS A 49 -2.75 -2.61 -1.92
C HIS A 49 -3.96 -3.55 -1.83
N GLU A 50 -3.88 -4.62 -1.03
CA GLU A 50 -5.02 -5.51 -0.79
C GLU A 50 -6.20 -4.75 -0.16
N GLU A 51 -5.94 -3.92 0.86
CA GLU A 51 -7.00 -3.12 1.50
C GLU A 51 -7.63 -2.08 0.54
N LEU A 52 -6.83 -1.47 -0.35
CA LEU A 52 -7.33 -0.55 -1.38
C LEU A 52 -8.22 -1.27 -2.40
N ALA A 53 -7.79 -2.44 -2.89
CA ALA A 53 -8.55 -3.22 -3.87
C ALA A 53 -9.91 -3.66 -3.31
N VAL A 54 -9.97 -4.04 -2.03
CA VAL A 54 -11.24 -4.37 -1.34
C VAL A 54 -12.16 -3.16 -1.27
N TYR A 55 -11.63 -1.97 -0.95
CA TYR A 55 -12.42 -0.74 -0.91
C TYR A 55 -12.96 -0.38 -2.31
N GLU A 56 -12.11 -0.41 -3.33
CA GLU A 56 -12.48 -0.08 -4.72
C GLU A 56 -13.58 -1.01 -5.25
N GLY A 57 -13.44 -2.33 -5.06
CA GLY A 57 -14.49 -3.28 -5.44
C GLY A 57 -15.80 -3.08 -4.67
N SER A 58 -15.72 -2.64 -3.41
CA SER A 58 -16.91 -2.31 -2.61
C SER A 58 -17.61 -1.04 -3.09
N GLU A 59 -16.86 -0.02 -3.51
CA GLU A 59 -17.43 1.22 -4.05
C GLU A 59 -18.01 1.03 -5.45
N GLU A 60 -17.41 0.16 -6.28
CA GLU A 60 -17.96 -0.23 -7.58
C GLU A 60 -19.33 -0.91 -7.40
N ALA A 61 -19.46 -1.85 -6.46
CA ALA A 61 -20.73 -2.51 -6.15
C ALA A 61 -21.81 -1.56 -5.61
N ARG A 62 -21.43 -0.42 -5.01
CA ARG A 62 -22.38 0.59 -4.50
C ARG A 62 -22.87 1.57 -5.55
N ARG A 63 -22.19 1.69 -6.69
CA ARG A 63 -22.68 2.51 -7.80
C ARG A 63 -23.79 1.73 -8.49
N PRO A 64 -25.06 2.19 -8.46
CA PRO A 64 -26.09 1.56 -9.29
C PRO A 64 -25.65 1.71 -10.74
N GLU A 65 -25.66 0.62 -11.50
CA GLU A 65 -25.49 0.64 -12.95
C GLU A 65 -26.45 1.69 -13.50
N SER A 66 -25.94 2.87 -13.83
CA SER A 66 -26.72 3.90 -14.50
C SER A 66 -26.89 3.41 -15.93
N SER A 67 -27.98 2.65 -16.15
CA SER A 67 -28.51 2.27 -17.46
C SER A 67 -28.99 3.49 -18.22
#